data_AF-A0ABD3P032-F1
#
_entry.id   AF-A0ABD3P032-F1
#
_cell.length_a   1.000
_cell.length_b   1.000
_cell.length_c   1.000
_cell.angle_alpha   90.00
_cell.angle_beta   90.00
_cell.angle_gamma   90.00
#
_symmetry.space_group_name_H-M   'P 1'
#
loop_
_entity.id
_entity.type
_entity.pdbx_description
1 polymer ?
#
loop_
_entity_poly.entity_id
_entity_poly.type
_entity_poly.pdbx_seq_one_letter_code
_entity_poly.pdbx_strand_id
1 'polypeptide(L)'
;MASDDATAVSTATTIKGKCDLCAKPDGYGGHNLQKCKECGLLVHELCYATVPTECKNPNFTCHACKSVGTEVEVNVPSRVGGCKTGSHREMMKQETRPMECALCSVKSGIHAMHPLSDISGSEGRQLVLPATGAGFKRKEKRLAWVHTLCAQYICTTTGYIYGLFEGGGWEGQEDEEQSHNEEDEQNQEENHAQKYEIGTEVSKEFEEGWFDGKVTEYRYDEDEGEYLYAVLYEDGDKEDYNEKELEEILISRKEPHSSIFATESFCFLTGVDKKTGVDADKNVKEVRELKCTICNSNDSHSLRLPVQCMAYDPNEFKEFKKCHRKIKGVTKPECTLAVHVGCARWATKKFAGVKGKSLRMCYFYPGQKVRAWKVFGFLILYTLNAFYSFIIAWSPGWIRR
;
A
#
# COMPACT_ATOMS: atom_id res chain seq x y z
N MET A 1 26.93 -35.93 -22.88
CA MET A 1 27.31 -34.57 -23.32
C MET A 1 26.52 -33.60 -22.48
N ALA A 2 27.08 -33.17 -21.35
CA ALA A 2 26.49 -32.16 -20.50
C ALA A 2 26.78 -30.80 -21.15
N SER A 3 25.73 -30.10 -21.58
CA SER A 3 25.84 -28.72 -22.04
C SER A 3 25.83 -27.82 -20.81
N ASP A 4 27.02 -27.37 -20.42
CA ASP A 4 27.22 -26.31 -19.44
C ASP A 4 26.68 -25.00 -20.01
N ASP A 5 25.38 -24.76 -19.84
CA ASP A 5 24.75 -23.49 -20.20
C ASP A 5 25.01 -22.50 -19.06
N ALA A 6 26.24 -21.99 -19.03
CA ALA A 6 26.65 -20.91 -18.16
C ALA A 6 25.87 -19.65 -18.57
N THR A 7 24.75 -19.41 -17.90
CA THR A 7 23.94 -18.20 -18.00
C THR A 7 24.83 -17.02 -17.63
N ALA A 8 25.36 -16.33 -18.65
CA ALA A 8 26.15 -15.13 -18.46
C ALA A 8 25.30 -14.10 -17.71
N VAL A 9 25.69 -13.81 -16.47
CA VAL A 9 25.10 -12.76 -15.64
C VAL A 9 25.34 -11.44 -16.36
N SER A 10 24.32 -10.99 -17.09
CA SER A 10 24.31 -9.72 -17.81
C SER A 10 24.56 -8.60 -16.79
N THR A 11 25.72 -7.94 -16.89
CA THR A 11 26.05 -6.81 -16.04
C THR A 11 24.99 -5.72 -16.23
N ALA A 12 24.17 -5.50 -15.21
CA ALA A 12 23.00 -4.65 -15.27
C ALA A 12 23.37 -3.23 -15.72
N THR A 13 22.95 -2.84 -16.93
CA THR A 13 23.24 -1.51 -17.47
C THR A 13 22.55 -0.42 -16.64
N THR A 14 23.29 0.56 -16.13
CA THR A 14 22.72 1.70 -15.37
C THR A 14 21.86 2.58 -16.27
N ILE A 15 20.63 2.88 -15.84
CA ILE A 15 19.73 3.76 -16.61
C ILE A 15 20.00 5.23 -16.24
N LYS A 16 20.37 6.04 -17.23
CA LYS A 16 20.50 7.50 -17.04
C LYS A 16 19.14 8.14 -16.83
N GLY A 17 18.96 8.83 -15.71
CA GLY A 17 17.74 9.58 -15.41
C GLY A 17 17.41 9.55 -13.92
N LYS A 18 16.15 9.88 -13.60
CA LYS A 18 15.62 9.89 -12.24
C LYS A 18 14.20 9.35 -12.26
N CYS A 19 13.81 8.65 -11.20
CA CYS A 19 12.43 8.20 -11.01
C CYS A 19 11.46 9.40 -10.98
N ASP A 20 10.34 9.30 -11.70
CA ASP A 20 9.28 10.32 -11.74
C ASP A 20 8.72 10.64 -10.34
N LEU A 21 8.66 9.61 -9.48
CA LEU A 21 8.04 9.66 -8.16
C LEU A 21 9.00 10.20 -7.10
N CYS A 22 10.14 9.55 -6.86
CA CYS A 22 11.08 9.95 -5.81
C CYS A 22 12.18 10.94 -6.27
N ALA A 23 12.33 11.16 -7.59
CA ALA A 23 13.42 11.95 -8.20
C ALA A 23 14.84 11.49 -7.82
N LYS A 24 15.01 10.23 -7.42
CA LYS A 24 16.31 9.61 -7.17
C LYS A 24 16.81 8.87 -8.42
N PRO A 25 18.13 8.74 -8.59
CA PRO A 25 18.71 7.97 -9.67
C PRO A 25 18.48 6.46 -9.46
N ASP A 26 18.86 5.68 -10.48
CA ASP A 26 18.94 4.22 -10.44
C ASP A 26 19.81 3.70 -9.30
N GLY A 27 19.42 2.57 -8.70
CA GLY A 27 20.09 1.94 -7.55
C GLY A 27 19.87 2.61 -6.18
N TYR A 28 19.08 3.69 -6.11
CA TYR A 28 18.78 4.33 -4.83
C TYR A 28 18.02 3.38 -3.90
N GLY A 29 18.59 3.11 -2.72
CA GLY A 29 18.04 2.15 -1.78
C GLY A 29 18.13 0.69 -2.24
N GLY A 30 18.99 0.39 -3.22
CA GLY A 30 19.10 -0.96 -3.79
C GLY A 30 18.03 -1.30 -4.84
N HIS A 31 17.13 -0.37 -5.16
CA HIS A 31 16.03 -0.63 -6.09
C HIS A 31 16.41 -0.33 -7.55
N ASN A 32 15.96 -1.20 -8.46
CA ASN A 32 16.13 -1.02 -9.90
C ASN A 32 15.22 0.10 -10.42
N LEU A 33 15.79 1.00 -11.23
CA LEU A 33 15.01 1.95 -12.03
C LEU A 33 14.59 1.28 -13.33
N GLN A 34 13.29 1.08 -13.53
CA GLN A 34 12.71 0.56 -14.76
C GLN A 34 12.42 1.71 -15.75
N LYS A 35 12.55 1.42 -17.05
CA LYS A 35 12.22 2.35 -18.14
C LYS A 35 11.14 1.75 -19.02
N CYS A 36 9.98 2.41 -19.10
CA CYS A 36 8.90 1.96 -19.97
C CYS A 36 9.36 1.99 -21.43
N LYS A 37 9.28 0.86 -22.13
CA LYS A 37 9.73 0.73 -23.52
C LYS A 37 8.99 1.64 -24.50
N GLU A 38 7.72 1.94 -24.21
CA GLU A 38 6.85 2.72 -25.10
C GLU A 38 6.94 4.23 -24.87
N CYS A 39 6.78 4.68 -23.62
CA CYS A 39 6.71 6.11 -23.30
C CYS A 39 7.98 6.66 -22.63
N GLY A 40 8.96 5.82 -22.32
CA GLY A 40 10.21 6.23 -21.67
C GLY A 40 10.07 6.64 -20.20
N LEU A 41 8.91 6.44 -19.57
CA LEU A 41 8.70 6.69 -18.13
C LEU A 41 9.77 5.95 -17.30
N LEU A 42 10.37 6.66 -16.35
CA LEU A 42 11.37 6.12 -15.43
C LEU A 42 10.78 6.00 -14.02
N VAL A 43 10.77 4.80 -13.46
CA VAL A 43 10.24 4.54 -12.11
C VAL A 43 11.05 3.47 -11.38
N HIS A 44 11.24 3.64 -10.08
CA HIS A 44 11.65 2.50 -9.23
C HIS A 44 10.43 1.62 -9.01
N GLU A 45 10.65 0.32 -8.92
CA GLU A 45 9.58 -0.68 -8.80
C GLU A 45 8.71 -0.45 -7.57
N LEU A 46 9.33 -0.35 -6.39
CA LEU A 46 8.61 -0.02 -5.15
C LEU A 46 7.93 1.34 -5.19
N CYS A 47 8.55 2.35 -5.82
CA CYS A 47 7.89 3.64 -5.98
C CYS A 47 6.62 3.48 -6.84
N TYR A 48 6.67 2.66 -7.87
CA TYR A 48 5.53 2.37 -8.73
C TYR A 48 4.60 1.29 -8.18
N ALA A 49 4.80 0.86 -6.93
CA ALA A 49 4.07 -0.21 -6.27
C ALA A 49 4.04 -1.51 -7.10
N THR A 50 5.17 -1.85 -7.73
CA THR A 50 5.36 -3.15 -8.37
C THR A 50 6.33 -4.00 -7.54
N VAL A 51 6.22 -5.32 -7.70
CA VAL A 51 7.17 -6.27 -7.11
C VAL A 51 8.60 -5.89 -7.53
N PRO A 52 9.55 -5.77 -6.60
CA PRO A 52 10.96 -5.61 -6.94
C PRO A 52 11.46 -6.78 -7.77
N THR A 53 12.30 -6.50 -8.76
CA THR A 53 12.99 -7.54 -9.51
C THR A 53 14.48 -7.43 -9.28
N GLU A 54 15.19 -8.56 -9.36
CA GLU A 54 16.64 -8.60 -9.21
C GLU A 54 17.35 -7.87 -10.36
N CYS A 55 16.73 -7.87 -11.55
CA CYS A 55 17.31 -7.28 -12.75
C CYS A 55 16.33 -6.38 -13.50
N LYS A 56 16.88 -5.41 -14.24
CA LYS A 56 16.06 -4.50 -15.06
C LYS A 56 15.38 -5.27 -16.18
N ASN A 57 14.10 -4.99 -16.39
CA ASN A 57 13.33 -5.60 -17.46
C ASN A 57 13.37 -4.69 -18.71
N PRO A 58 14.07 -5.09 -19.81
CA PRO A 58 14.15 -4.29 -21.04
C PRO A 58 12.79 -4.13 -21.73
N ASN A 59 11.83 -5.01 -21.42
CA ASN A 59 10.47 -5.00 -21.95
C ASN A 59 9.45 -4.40 -20.98
N PHE A 60 9.90 -3.78 -19.89
CA PHE A 60 9.02 -3.14 -18.92
C PHE A 60 8.05 -2.17 -19.61
N THR A 61 6.77 -2.31 -19.29
CA THR A 61 5.69 -1.49 -19.83
C THR A 61 4.83 -1.02 -18.66
N CYS A 62 4.72 0.29 -18.44
CA CYS A 62 3.94 0.85 -17.33
C CYS A 62 2.43 0.59 -17.49
N HIS A 63 1.66 0.58 -16.41
CA HIS A 63 0.21 0.32 -16.42
C HIS A 63 -0.55 1.17 -17.44
N ALA A 64 -0.23 2.46 -17.54
CA ALA A 64 -0.85 3.38 -18.51
C ALA A 64 -0.63 2.95 -19.99
N CYS A 65 0.54 2.43 -20.32
CA CYS A 65 0.84 1.94 -21.67
C CYS A 65 0.20 0.56 -21.90
N LYS A 66 0.29 -0.33 -20.90
CA LYS A 66 -0.33 -1.66 -20.93
C LYS A 66 -1.84 -1.59 -21.16
N SER A 67 -2.52 -0.54 -20.67
CA SER A 67 -3.96 -0.34 -20.89
C SER A 67 -4.36 0.08 -22.30
N VAL A 68 -3.43 0.53 -23.15
CA VAL A 68 -3.83 1.02 -24.48
C VAL A 68 -4.35 -0.13 -25.33
N GLY A 69 -5.58 0.01 -25.82
CA GLY A 69 -6.28 -1.00 -26.59
C GLY A 69 -7.07 -2.02 -25.76
N THR A 70 -6.97 -2.00 -24.43
CA THR A 70 -7.74 -2.91 -23.56
C THR A 70 -9.18 -2.43 -23.40
N GLU A 71 -10.12 -3.37 -23.41
CA GLU A 71 -11.52 -3.13 -23.07
C GLU A 71 -11.75 -3.43 -21.59
N VAL A 72 -12.40 -2.51 -20.89
CA VAL A 72 -12.64 -2.58 -19.45
C VAL A 72 -14.14 -2.50 -19.22
N GLU A 73 -14.70 -3.46 -18.50
CA GLU A 73 -16.08 -3.38 -18.03
C GLU A 73 -16.20 -2.28 -16.97
N VAL A 74 -17.20 -1.42 -17.08
CA VAL A 74 -17.42 -0.30 -16.16
C VAL A 74 -18.88 -0.19 -15.72
N ASN A 75 -19.08 0.34 -14.52
CA ASN A 75 -20.40 0.68 -13.99
C ASN A 75 -20.87 2.03 -14.55
N VAL A 76 -22.13 2.12 -15.00
CA VAL A 76 -22.73 3.34 -15.55
C VAL A 76 -24.08 3.66 -14.88
N PRO A 77 -24.20 4.76 -14.11
CA PRO A 77 -23.10 5.61 -13.67
C PRO A 77 -22.18 4.89 -12.68
N SER A 78 -20.90 5.27 -12.67
CA SER A 78 -19.97 4.74 -11.68
C SER A 78 -20.27 5.30 -10.29
N ARG A 79 -19.95 4.53 -9.25
CA ARG A 79 -20.18 4.94 -7.86
C ARG A 79 -19.19 6.05 -7.46
N VAL A 80 -19.60 7.30 -7.63
CA VAL A 80 -18.83 8.46 -7.18
C VAL A 80 -19.59 9.18 -6.07
N GLY A 81 -19.02 9.22 -4.86
CA GLY A 81 -19.51 10.06 -3.76
C GLY A 81 -20.92 9.70 -3.28
N GLY A 82 -21.14 8.43 -2.94
CA GLY A 82 -22.41 7.96 -2.36
C GLY A 82 -23.58 7.78 -3.34
N CYS A 83 -23.43 8.08 -4.63
CA CYS A 83 -24.42 7.70 -5.64
C CYS A 83 -24.54 6.18 -5.72
N LYS A 84 -25.76 5.63 -5.81
CA LYS A 84 -25.97 4.20 -6.04
C LYS A 84 -25.26 3.81 -7.35
N THR A 85 -24.49 2.72 -7.31
CA THR A 85 -23.91 2.13 -8.51
C THR A 85 -25.01 1.88 -9.52
N GLY A 86 -24.78 2.27 -10.79
CA GLY A 86 -25.71 1.93 -11.85
C GLY A 86 -25.90 0.42 -11.96
N SER A 87 -27.12 -0.02 -12.29
CA SER A 87 -27.40 -1.43 -12.60
C SER A 87 -26.87 -1.84 -13.98
N HIS A 88 -26.37 -0.89 -14.77
CA HIS A 88 -25.90 -1.13 -16.13
C HIS A 88 -24.38 -1.17 -16.18
N ARG A 89 -23.86 -2.17 -16.90
CA ARG A 89 -22.44 -2.35 -17.22
C ARG A 89 -22.22 -2.09 -18.70
N GLU A 90 -21.11 -1.45 -19.02
CA GLU A 90 -20.69 -1.13 -20.39
C GLU A 90 -19.21 -1.49 -20.56
N MET A 91 -18.80 -1.91 -21.76
CA MET A 91 -17.39 -2.08 -22.11
C MET A 91 -16.83 -0.76 -22.64
N MET A 92 -15.76 -0.26 -22.02
CA MET A 92 -15.04 0.93 -22.47
C MET A 92 -13.62 0.57 -22.90
N LYS A 93 -13.21 1.02 -24.09
CA LYS A 93 -11.86 0.83 -24.61
C LYS A 93 -10.96 2.01 -24.27
N GLN A 94 -9.77 1.73 -23.72
CA GLN A 94 -8.76 2.76 -23.50
C GLN A 94 -7.96 2.99 -24.79
N GLU A 95 -8.40 3.93 -25.62
CA GLU A 95 -7.79 4.14 -26.95
C GLU A 95 -6.39 4.75 -26.93
N THR A 96 -6.10 5.58 -25.93
CA THR A 96 -4.84 6.31 -25.82
C THR A 96 -4.23 6.17 -24.44
N ARG A 97 -2.92 6.39 -24.31
CA ARG A 97 -2.28 6.40 -22.99
C ARG A 97 -2.94 7.47 -22.11
N PRO A 98 -3.40 7.14 -20.90
CA PRO A 98 -3.93 8.14 -19.98
C PRO A 98 -2.82 9.13 -19.59
N MET A 99 -3.17 10.42 -19.62
CA MET A 99 -2.25 11.53 -19.31
C MET A 99 -2.83 12.50 -18.28
N GLU A 100 -4.07 12.29 -17.86
CA GLU A 100 -4.76 13.19 -16.92
C GLU A 100 -5.15 12.46 -15.65
N CYS A 101 -4.68 12.97 -14.52
CA CYS A 101 -5.00 12.46 -13.20
C CYS A 101 -6.35 12.99 -12.71
N ALA A 102 -7.19 12.11 -12.17
CA ALA A 102 -8.46 12.45 -11.55
C ALA A 102 -8.29 13.18 -10.20
N LEU A 103 -7.13 13.03 -9.54
CA LEU A 103 -6.85 13.57 -8.20
C LEU A 103 -6.15 14.95 -8.19
N CYS A 104 -5.69 15.46 -9.34
CA CYS A 104 -5.02 16.77 -9.40
C CYS A 104 -5.24 17.48 -10.75
N SER A 105 -4.67 18.69 -10.91
CA SER A 105 -4.82 19.51 -12.13
C SER A 105 -3.62 19.45 -13.08
N VAL A 106 -2.64 18.58 -12.84
CA VAL A 106 -1.49 18.40 -13.75
C VAL A 106 -1.91 17.65 -15.00
N LYS A 107 -1.54 18.20 -16.16
CA LYS A 107 -1.88 17.68 -17.50
C LYS A 107 -0.67 17.52 -18.43
N SER A 108 0.51 17.90 -17.96
CA SER A 108 1.73 17.98 -18.78
C SER A 108 2.76 16.99 -18.27
N GLY A 109 3.53 16.40 -19.18
CA GLY A 109 4.56 15.42 -18.83
C GLY A 109 4.03 13.99 -18.79
N ILE A 110 4.96 13.05 -18.85
CA ILE A 110 4.68 11.62 -18.78
C ILE A 110 4.91 11.18 -17.34
N HIS A 111 3.82 10.80 -16.66
CA HIS A 111 3.84 10.42 -15.27
C HIS A 111 3.42 8.97 -15.07
N ALA A 112 3.86 8.41 -13.96
CA ALA A 112 3.44 7.09 -13.47
C ALA A 112 1.96 7.13 -13.07
N MET A 113 1.13 6.28 -13.66
CA MET A 113 -0.31 6.25 -13.40
C MET A 113 -0.83 4.84 -13.09
N HIS A 114 -1.93 4.81 -12.34
CA HIS A 114 -2.72 3.62 -12.05
C HIS A 114 -4.22 3.88 -12.36
N PRO A 115 -4.99 2.85 -12.69
CA PRO A 115 -6.45 2.90 -12.72
C PRO A 115 -7.01 3.32 -11.36
N LEU A 116 -8.16 3.99 -11.37
CA LEU A 116 -8.92 4.30 -10.17
C LEU A 116 -10.29 3.60 -10.24
N SER A 117 -10.51 2.65 -9.35
CA SER A 117 -11.73 1.86 -9.21
C SER A 117 -12.72 2.48 -8.24
N ASP A 118 -13.98 2.07 -8.36
CA ASP A 118 -15.10 2.63 -7.62
C ASP A 118 -15.26 2.02 -6.22
N ILE A 119 -15.11 0.70 -6.13
CA ILE A 119 -15.08 -0.09 -4.89
C ILE A 119 -13.93 -1.10 -4.94
N SER A 120 -13.61 -1.68 -3.79
CA SER A 120 -12.74 -2.84 -3.68
C SER A 120 -13.46 -4.15 -3.95
N GLY A 121 -12.69 -5.24 -4.00
CA GLY A 121 -13.15 -6.59 -4.25
C GLY A 121 -13.34 -6.91 -5.73
N SER A 122 -13.80 -8.12 -6.00
CA SER A 122 -14.00 -8.67 -7.34
C SER A 122 -15.07 -7.92 -8.16
N GLU A 123 -15.99 -7.22 -7.49
CA GLU A 123 -17.01 -6.37 -8.12
C GLU A 123 -16.53 -4.93 -8.38
N GLY A 124 -15.33 -4.58 -7.92
CA GLY A 124 -14.70 -3.30 -8.23
C GLY A 124 -14.51 -3.12 -9.73
N ARG A 125 -14.89 -1.94 -10.23
CA ARG A 125 -14.68 -1.57 -11.64
C ARG A 125 -14.02 -0.21 -11.72
N GLN A 126 -13.28 0.02 -12.81
CA GLN A 126 -12.66 1.31 -13.04
C GLN A 126 -13.72 2.42 -13.14
N LEU A 127 -13.51 3.51 -12.42
CA LEU A 127 -14.40 4.67 -12.44
C LEU A 127 -14.44 5.30 -13.83
N VAL A 128 -15.63 5.75 -14.22
CA VAL A 128 -15.83 6.55 -15.44
C VAL A 128 -16.01 8.00 -15.06
N LEU A 129 -15.15 8.85 -15.61
CA LEU A 129 -15.34 10.30 -15.56
C LEU A 129 -16.38 10.68 -16.62
N PRO A 130 -17.47 11.37 -16.24
CA PRO A 130 -18.45 11.83 -17.20
C PRO A 130 -17.84 12.88 -18.13
N ALA A 131 -18.48 13.06 -19.29
CA ALA A 131 -18.13 14.18 -20.15
C ALA A 131 -18.36 15.50 -19.40
N THR A 132 -17.39 16.40 -19.43
CA THR A 132 -17.42 17.67 -18.67
C THR A 132 -17.06 18.85 -19.55
N GLY A 133 -17.56 20.04 -19.20
CA GLY A 133 -17.31 21.28 -19.96
C GLY A 133 -18.31 21.54 -21.08
N ALA A 134 -18.18 22.70 -21.74
CA ALA A 134 -19.04 23.14 -22.82
C ALA A 134 -18.23 23.56 -24.05
N GLY A 135 -18.82 23.39 -25.24
CA GLY A 135 -18.20 23.75 -26.52
C GLY A 135 -16.87 23.03 -26.78
N PHE A 136 -15.90 23.76 -27.35
CA PHE A 136 -14.56 23.25 -27.68
C PHE A 136 -13.71 22.80 -26.48
N LYS A 137 -14.16 23.06 -25.25
CA LYS A 137 -13.48 22.62 -24.02
C LYS A 137 -14.14 21.38 -23.40
N ARG A 138 -15.08 20.75 -24.12
CA ARG A 138 -15.73 19.52 -23.67
C ARG A 138 -14.70 18.41 -23.61
N LYS A 139 -14.57 17.81 -22.44
CA LYS A 139 -13.89 16.53 -22.25
C LYS A 139 -14.90 15.42 -22.47
N GLU A 140 -14.46 14.40 -23.18
CA GLU A 140 -15.26 13.20 -23.42
C GLU A 140 -15.33 12.32 -22.17
N LYS A 141 -16.33 11.42 -22.17
CA LYS A 141 -16.45 10.35 -21.19
C LYS A 141 -15.18 9.48 -21.28
N ARG A 142 -14.58 9.14 -20.14
CA ARG A 142 -13.30 8.41 -20.12
C ARG A 142 -13.07 7.67 -18.82
N LEU A 143 -12.19 6.69 -18.85
CA LEU A 143 -11.73 5.97 -17.67
C LEU A 143 -10.94 6.89 -16.73
N ALA A 144 -11.15 6.73 -15.42
CA ALA A 144 -10.46 7.47 -14.39
C ALA A 144 -9.08 6.88 -14.13
N TRP A 145 -8.06 7.73 -14.22
CA TRP A 145 -6.67 7.39 -13.95
C TRP A 145 -6.11 8.36 -12.94
N VAL A 146 -5.14 7.90 -12.15
CA VAL A 146 -4.51 8.70 -11.11
C VAL A 146 -3.01 8.61 -11.21
N HIS A 147 -2.32 9.72 -10.92
CA HIS A 147 -0.88 9.64 -10.71
C HIS A 147 -0.61 8.79 -9.48
N THR A 148 0.33 7.86 -9.60
CA THR A 148 0.73 6.94 -8.52
C THR A 148 1.10 7.71 -7.26
N LEU A 149 1.88 8.80 -7.40
CA LEU A 149 2.24 9.65 -6.28
C LEU A 149 1.04 10.29 -5.58
N CYS A 150 0.03 10.75 -6.36
CA CYS A 150 -1.16 11.34 -5.77
C CYS A 150 -1.92 10.31 -4.93
N ALA A 151 -2.12 9.11 -5.50
CA ALA A 151 -2.87 8.04 -4.86
C ALA A 151 -2.15 7.51 -3.62
N GLN A 152 -0.86 7.16 -3.73
CA GLN A 152 -0.04 6.69 -2.59
C GLN A 152 0.01 7.72 -1.46
N TYR A 153 0.17 9.01 -1.78
CA TYR A 153 0.20 10.03 -0.75
C TYR A 153 -1.14 10.17 -0.03
N ILE A 154 -2.26 10.21 -0.77
CA ILE A 154 -3.58 10.29 -0.16
C ILE A 154 -3.86 9.03 0.67
N CYS A 155 -3.52 7.86 0.15
CA CYS A 155 -3.61 6.60 0.86
C CYS A 155 -2.89 6.65 2.21
N THR A 156 -1.65 7.10 2.20
CA THR A 156 -0.79 7.09 3.40
C THR A 156 -1.10 8.18 4.41
N THR A 157 -1.69 9.31 3.99
CA THR A 157 -1.93 10.46 4.87
C THR A 157 -3.37 10.61 5.35
N THR A 158 -4.35 10.18 4.56
CA THR A 158 -5.76 10.37 4.89
C THR A 158 -6.56 9.07 4.89
N GLY A 159 -6.04 7.99 4.29
CA GLY A 159 -6.76 6.72 4.15
C GLY A 159 -7.99 6.79 3.23
N TYR A 160 -8.19 7.87 2.47
CA TYR A 160 -9.36 8.00 1.58
C TYR A 160 -9.24 7.16 0.30
N ILE A 161 -8.04 6.67 0.01
CA ILE A 161 -7.71 5.85 -1.13
C ILE A 161 -6.85 4.70 -0.63
N TYR A 162 -6.96 3.52 -1.23
CA TYR A 162 -6.06 2.41 -0.92
C TYR A 162 -5.67 1.67 -2.20
N GLY A 163 -4.52 1.00 -2.14
CA GLY A 163 -4.02 0.17 -3.22
C GLY A 163 -4.78 -1.15 -3.25
N LEU A 164 -5.17 -1.57 -4.44
CA LEU A 164 -5.78 -2.87 -4.71
C LEU A 164 -4.76 -3.79 -5.36
N PHE A 165 -4.72 -5.02 -4.87
CA PHE A 165 -3.95 -6.11 -5.47
C PHE A 165 -4.70 -6.69 -6.67
N GLU A 166 -4.05 -7.64 -7.34
CA GLU A 166 -4.73 -8.47 -8.35
C GLU A 166 -5.92 -9.18 -7.71
N GLY A 167 -7.08 -9.12 -8.37
CA GLY A 167 -8.36 -9.62 -7.83
C GLY A 167 -9.13 -8.64 -6.94
N GLY A 168 -8.58 -7.45 -6.67
CA GLY A 168 -9.29 -6.36 -5.99
C GLY A 168 -9.25 -6.39 -4.45
N GLY A 169 -8.50 -7.31 -3.85
CA GLY A 169 -8.21 -7.30 -2.41
C GLY A 169 -7.30 -6.13 -2.00
N TRP A 170 -7.22 -5.83 -0.70
CA TRP A 170 -6.36 -4.76 -0.17
C TRP A 170 -5.84 -5.07 1.23
N GLU A 171 -4.73 -4.44 1.62
CA GLU A 171 -4.09 -4.61 2.93
C GLU A 171 -4.96 -4.05 4.05
N GLY A 172 -5.53 -4.92 4.90
CA GLY A 172 -6.41 -4.52 6.01
C GLY A 172 -7.88 -4.85 5.76
N GLN A 173 -8.21 -5.49 4.64
CA GLN A 173 -9.38 -6.33 4.58
C GLN A 173 -9.12 -7.52 5.51
N GLU A 174 -9.49 -7.36 6.78
CA GLU A 174 -9.69 -8.53 7.63
C GLU A 174 -10.71 -9.37 6.89
N ASP A 175 -10.34 -10.61 6.58
CA ASP A 175 -11.28 -11.62 6.12
C ASP A 175 -12.27 -11.77 7.27
N GLU A 176 -13.32 -10.95 7.28
CA GLU A 176 -14.56 -11.18 8.01
C GLU A 176 -15.23 -12.39 7.32
N GLU A 177 -14.48 -13.49 7.19
CA GLU A 177 -15.00 -14.84 7.01
C GLU A 177 -16.02 -15.01 8.12
N GLN A 178 -17.27 -14.74 7.72
CA GLN A 178 -18.40 -15.61 7.97
C GLN A 178 -18.13 -16.50 9.16
N SER A 179 -18.27 -15.95 10.37
CA SER A 179 -18.61 -16.75 11.54
C SER A 179 -20.02 -17.30 11.28
N HIS A 180 -20.12 -18.24 10.36
CA HIS A 180 -21.28 -19.07 10.14
C HIS A 180 -21.37 -19.92 11.40
N ASN A 181 -22.31 -19.56 12.27
CA ASN A 181 -22.77 -20.29 13.46
C ASN A 181 -22.25 -21.73 13.56
N GLU A 182 -21.17 -21.96 14.31
CA GLU A 182 -20.81 -23.26 14.90
C GLU A 182 -21.67 -23.54 16.16
N GLU A 183 -22.92 -23.08 16.17
CA GLU A 183 -23.89 -23.41 17.22
C GLU A 183 -24.89 -24.43 16.67
N ASP A 184 -24.42 -25.62 16.28
CA ASP A 184 -25.25 -26.84 16.17
C ASP A 184 -24.40 -28.14 16.10
N GLU A 185 -23.20 -28.15 16.70
CA GLU A 185 -22.48 -29.41 16.94
C GLU A 185 -22.97 -30.06 18.24
N GLN A 186 -24.11 -30.75 18.14
CA GLN A 186 -24.39 -31.88 19.02
C GLN A 186 -24.39 -33.17 18.19
N ASN A 187 -23.27 -33.87 18.30
CA ASN A 187 -23.20 -35.33 18.26
C ASN A 187 -23.26 -35.99 16.87
N GLN A 188 -22.27 -35.69 16.01
CA GLN A 188 -21.89 -36.58 14.93
C GLN A 188 -20.44 -37.01 15.14
N GLU A 189 -20.21 -38.33 15.28
CA GLU A 189 -18.90 -38.96 15.09
C GLU A 189 -18.50 -38.75 13.62
N GLU A 190 -18.11 -37.53 13.27
CA GLU A 190 -17.63 -37.22 11.94
C GLU A 190 -16.23 -37.81 11.79
N ASN A 191 -16.12 -38.66 10.78
CA ASN A 191 -14.89 -39.28 10.35
C ASN A 191 -13.95 -38.15 9.89
N HIS A 192 -13.08 -37.67 10.79
CA HIS A 192 -12.14 -36.57 10.54
C HIS A 192 -11.26 -36.93 9.34
N ALA A 193 -11.65 -36.44 8.17
CA ALA A 193 -10.94 -36.69 6.94
C ALA A 193 -9.68 -35.83 6.93
N GLN A 194 -8.52 -36.47 6.79
CA GLN A 194 -7.24 -35.80 6.61
C GLN A 194 -7.33 -34.79 5.45
N LYS A 195 -7.15 -33.49 5.76
CA LYS A 195 -7.24 -32.40 4.78
C LYS A 195 -5.97 -32.24 3.95
N TYR A 196 -4.80 -32.44 4.56
CA TYR A 196 -3.49 -32.30 3.92
C TYR A 196 -2.77 -33.63 3.80
N GLU A 197 -2.34 -33.99 2.60
CA GLU A 197 -1.65 -35.26 2.34
C GLU A 197 -0.25 -35.28 2.96
N ILE A 198 0.20 -36.46 3.41
CA ILE A 198 1.60 -36.69 3.81
C ILE A 198 2.52 -36.36 2.61
N GLY A 199 3.57 -35.57 2.88
CA GLY A 199 4.50 -35.04 1.88
C GLY A 199 4.21 -33.59 1.47
N THR A 200 3.11 -33.01 1.95
CA THR A 200 2.81 -31.58 1.78
C THR A 200 3.95 -30.73 2.34
N GLU A 201 4.47 -29.78 1.56
CA GLU A 201 5.63 -28.95 1.92
C GLU A 201 5.19 -27.74 2.77
N VAL A 202 5.97 -27.39 3.78
CA VAL A 202 5.73 -26.28 4.73
C VAL A 202 7.01 -25.45 4.94
N SER A 203 6.90 -24.20 5.38
CA SER A 203 8.04 -23.31 5.66
C SER A 203 7.72 -22.40 6.84
N LYS A 204 8.64 -22.28 7.79
CA LYS A 204 8.45 -21.52 9.03
C LYS A 204 9.70 -20.70 9.37
N GLU A 205 9.48 -19.49 9.89
CA GLU A 205 10.55 -18.63 10.40
C GLU A 205 10.83 -18.94 11.88
N PHE A 206 12.06 -19.36 12.17
CA PHE A 206 12.62 -19.57 13.50
C PHE A 206 13.63 -18.44 13.82
N GLU A 207 14.18 -18.42 15.04
CA GLU A 207 15.17 -17.39 15.43
C GLU A 207 16.44 -17.41 14.54
N GLU A 208 16.77 -18.55 13.96
CA GLU A 208 17.96 -18.75 13.11
C GLU A 208 17.69 -18.52 11.61
N GLY A 209 16.44 -18.40 11.19
CA GLY A 209 16.07 -18.19 9.78
C GLY A 209 14.79 -18.92 9.36
N TRP A 210 14.57 -19.00 8.05
CA TRP A 210 13.49 -19.78 7.45
C TRP A 210 13.95 -21.22 7.24
N PHE A 211 13.09 -22.18 7.58
CA PHE A 211 13.36 -23.61 7.43
C PHE A 211 12.20 -24.27 6.68
N ASP A 212 12.55 -25.02 5.65
CA ASP A 212 11.59 -25.80 4.87
C ASP A 212 11.39 -27.19 5.49
N GLY A 213 10.14 -27.66 5.48
CA GLY A 213 9.74 -28.92 6.06
C GLY A 213 8.68 -29.65 5.26
N LYS A 214 8.32 -30.85 5.70
CA LYS A 214 7.26 -31.67 5.08
C LYS A 214 6.39 -32.33 6.13
N VAL A 215 5.09 -32.40 5.86
CA VAL A 215 4.16 -33.22 6.63
C VAL A 215 4.56 -34.69 6.50
N THR A 216 4.84 -35.34 7.62
CA THR A 216 5.28 -36.74 7.67
C THR A 216 4.25 -37.68 8.25
N GLU A 217 3.34 -37.17 9.10
CA GLU A 217 2.35 -37.98 9.80
C GLU A 217 1.09 -37.15 10.07
N TYR A 218 -0.06 -37.82 10.15
CA TYR A 218 -1.32 -37.28 10.64
C TYR A 218 -1.90 -38.26 11.66
N ARG A 219 -2.08 -37.83 12.90
CA ARG A 219 -2.47 -38.71 14.02
C ARG A 219 -3.37 -37.99 15.01
N TYR A 220 -4.17 -38.76 15.75
CA TYR A 220 -4.98 -38.24 16.85
C TYR A 220 -4.13 -38.18 18.11
N ASP A 221 -4.09 -37.02 18.77
CA ASP A 221 -3.45 -36.86 20.08
C ASP A 221 -4.52 -37.02 21.17
N GLU A 222 -4.39 -38.05 21.99
CA GLU A 222 -5.35 -38.35 23.05
C GLU A 222 -5.29 -37.34 24.21
N ASP A 223 -4.15 -36.69 24.43
CA ASP A 223 -3.95 -35.76 25.54
C ASP A 223 -4.59 -34.39 25.23
N GLU A 224 -4.48 -33.95 23.97
CA GLU A 224 -5.07 -32.68 23.50
C GLU A 224 -6.48 -32.86 22.94
N GLY A 225 -6.85 -34.08 22.56
CA GLY A 225 -8.17 -34.42 22.05
C GLY A 225 -8.41 -33.96 20.61
N GLU A 226 -7.35 -33.69 19.85
CA GLU A 226 -7.39 -33.21 18.46
C GLU A 226 -6.45 -33.98 17.53
N TYR A 227 -6.65 -33.84 16.21
CA TYR A 227 -5.77 -34.42 15.22
C TYR A 227 -4.61 -33.46 14.89
N LEU A 228 -3.39 -33.97 14.96
CA LEU A 228 -2.16 -33.23 14.70
C LEU A 228 -1.44 -33.74 13.44
N TYR A 229 -0.76 -32.83 12.78
CA TYR A 229 0.15 -33.06 11.67
C TYR A 229 1.59 -32.93 12.14
N ALA A 230 2.38 -33.99 12.00
CA ALA A 230 3.80 -33.96 12.33
C ALA A 230 4.61 -33.46 11.14
N VAL A 231 5.33 -32.36 11.31
CA VAL A 231 6.22 -31.77 10.30
C VAL A 231 7.66 -32.10 10.63
N LEU A 232 8.42 -32.55 9.63
CA LEU A 232 9.88 -32.71 9.70
C LEU A 232 10.57 -31.61 8.89
N TYR A 233 11.41 -30.83 9.54
CA TYR A 233 12.21 -29.77 8.91
C TYR A 233 13.56 -30.28 8.40
N GLU A 234 14.20 -29.51 7.52
CA GLU A 234 15.47 -29.87 6.88
C GLU A 234 16.68 -29.98 7.83
N ASP A 235 16.61 -29.33 8.98
CA ASP A 235 17.57 -29.43 10.08
C ASP A 235 17.44 -30.73 10.88
N GLY A 236 16.35 -31.47 10.66
CA GLY A 236 16.02 -32.73 11.34
C GLY A 236 15.06 -32.57 12.50
N ASP A 237 14.63 -31.35 12.83
CA ASP A 237 13.69 -31.09 13.91
C ASP A 237 12.26 -31.45 13.51
N LYS A 238 11.46 -31.81 14.52
CA LYS A 238 10.06 -32.20 14.36
C LYS A 238 9.16 -31.39 15.27
N GLU A 239 8.08 -30.88 14.70
CA GLU A 239 7.02 -30.19 15.43
C GLU A 239 5.66 -30.72 14.99
N ASP A 240 4.71 -30.75 15.93
CA ASP A 240 3.33 -31.15 15.67
C ASP A 240 2.44 -29.92 15.60
N TYR A 241 1.45 -29.94 14.71
CA TYR A 241 0.57 -28.81 14.41
C TYR A 241 -0.87 -29.25 14.29
N ASN A 242 -1.81 -28.50 14.86
CA ASN A 242 -3.21 -28.68 14.48
C ASN A 242 -3.48 -28.15 13.07
N GLU A 243 -4.69 -28.37 12.55
CA GLU A 243 -5.04 -27.97 11.18
C GLU A 243 -4.85 -26.46 10.93
N LYS A 244 -5.21 -25.62 11.91
CA LYS A 244 -5.13 -24.15 11.80
C LYS A 244 -3.68 -23.66 11.81
N GLU A 245 -2.85 -24.20 12.71
CA GLU A 245 -1.44 -23.84 12.77
C GLU A 245 -0.68 -24.35 11.55
N LEU A 246 -1.02 -25.54 11.04
CA LEU A 246 -0.45 -26.05 9.81
C LEU A 246 -0.80 -25.11 8.63
N GLU A 247 -2.04 -24.64 8.53
CA GLU A 247 -2.46 -23.67 7.51
C GLU A 247 -1.61 -22.39 7.46
N GLU A 248 -1.09 -21.95 8.61
CA GLU A 248 -0.22 -20.77 8.69
C GLU A 248 1.17 -21.02 8.09
N ILE A 249 1.68 -22.25 8.16
CA ILE A 249 3.04 -22.63 7.73
C ILE A 249 3.09 -23.41 6.42
N LEU A 250 1.94 -23.82 5.86
CA LEU A 250 1.89 -24.45 4.54
C LEU A 250 2.70 -23.61 3.54
N ILE A 251 3.56 -24.26 2.73
CA ILE A 251 4.05 -23.71 1.47
C ILE A 251 2.85 -23.68 0.52
N SER A 252 1.87 -22.85 0.84
CA SER A 252 1.40 -21.96 -0.20
C SER A 252 2.66 -21.31 -0.75
N ARG A 253 2.76 -21.17 -2.05
CA ARG A 253 3.54 -20.07 -2.62
C ARG A 253 2.97 -18.70 -2.18
N LYS A 254 2.63 -18.51 -0.89
CA LYS A 254 2.89 -17.23 -0.26
C LYS A 254 4.40 -17.15 -0.23
N GLU A 255 4.94 -16.71 -1.37
CA GLU A 255 6.23 -16.03 -1.41
C GLU A 255 6.38 -15.23 -0.12
N PRO A 256 7.57 -15.27 0.51
CA PRO A 256 7.81 -14.80 1.86
C PRO A 256 6.90 -13.62 2.15
N HIS A 257 6.11 -13.71 3.23
CA HIS A 257 5.10 -12.75 3.68
C HIS A 257 5.60 -11.28 3.83
N SER A 258 6.76 -10.93 3.27
CA SER A 258 6.88 -9.72 2.45
C SER A 258 6.26 -9.90 1.04
N SER A 259 5.02 -10.38 0.93
CA SER A 259 4.27 -10.32 -0.32
C SER A 259 4.10 -8.84 -0.64
N ILE A 260 5.10 -8.26 -1.30
CA ILE A 260 5.06 -6.91 -1.84
C ILE A 260 4.07 -7.01 -2.97
N PHE A 261 2.80 -6.99 -2.62
CA PHE A 261 1.75 -7.12 -3.58
C PHE A 261 1.85 -5.92 -4.51
N ALA A 262 1.92 -6.21 -5.81
CA ALA A 262 1.85 -5.16 -6.79
C ALA A 262 0.47 -4.50 -6.68
N THR A 263 0.45 -3.18 -6.50
CA THR A 263 -0.78 -2.42 -6.59
C THR A 263 -1.18 -2.35 -8.05
N GLU A 264 -2.27 -3.00 -8.44
CA GLU A 264 -2.77 -2.95 -9.81
C GLU A 264 -3.62 -1.71 -10.05
N SER A 265 -4.39 -1.32 -9.05
CA SER A 265 -5.27 -0.16 -9.11
C SER A 265 -5.43 0.49 -7.73
N PHE A 266 -6.09 1.64 -7.68
CA PHE A 266 -6.48 2.27 -6.42
C PHE A 266 -7.99 2.40 -6.39
N CYS A 267 -8.61 2.48 -5.21
CA CYS A 267 -10.03 2.85 -5.11
C CYS A 267 -10.28 3.78 -3.92
N PHE A 268 -11.45 4.42 -3.90
CA PHE A 268 -11.85 5.24 -2.76
C PHE A 268 -12.34 4.37 -1.60
N LEU A 269 -12.09 4.82 -0.38
CA LEU A 269 -12.84 4.36 0.78
C LEU A 269 -14.25 4.95 0.70
N THR A 270 -15.27 4.11 0.79
CA THR A 270 -16.68 4.52 0.75
C THR A 270 -17.39 3.99 1.97
N GLY A 271 -18.42 4.71 2.43
CA GLY A 271 -19.23 4.31 3.58
C GLY A 271 -18.64 4.70 4.94
N VAL A 272 -19.27 4.12 5.97
CA VAL A 272 -18.94 4.34 7.37
C VAL A 272 -18.13 3.16 7.86
N ASP A 273 -16.92 3.44 8.37
CA ASP A 273 -16.15 2.43 9.09
C ASP A 273 -16.94 2.00 10.33
N LYS A 274 -17.30 0.72 10.40
CA LYS A 274 -18.12 0.18 11.50
C LYS A 274 -17.40 0.28 12.85
N LYS A 275 -16.07 0.16 12.88
CA LYS A 275 -15.25 0.17 14.10
C LYS A 275 -15.08 1.60 14.61
N THR A 276 -14.79 2.55 13.73
CA THR A 276 -14.49 3.93 14.12
C THR A 276 -15.68 4.89 14.03
N GLY A 277 -16.75 4.50 13.31
CA GLY A 277 -17.90 5.35 13.00
C GLY A 277 -17.57 6.49 12.03
N VAL A 278 -16.37 6.50 11.44
CA VAL A 278 -15.92 7.56 10.54
C VAL A 278 -16.57 7.39 9.16
N ASP A 279 -17.27 8.43 8.73
CA ASP A 279 -17.87 8.52 7.40
C ASP A 279 -16.82 9.07 6.40
N ALA A 280 -16.27 8.17 5.59
CA ALA A 280 -15.25 8.52 4.61
C ALA A 280 -15.80 9.47 3.53
N ASP A 281 -17.06 9.31 3.14
CA ASP A 281 -17.71 10.15 2.11
C ASP A 281 -17.86 11.59 2.61
N LYS A 282 -18.24 11.77 3.89
CA LYS A 282 -18.30 13.08 4.54
C LYS A 282 -16.93 13.76 4.58
N ASN A 283 -15.89 13.05 5.02
CA ASN A 283 -14.54 13.61 5.12
C ASN A 283 -13.97 14.00 3.74
N VAL A 284 -14.19 13.14 2.72
CA VAL A 284 -13.82 13.45 1.33
C VAL A 284 -14.52 14.70 0.83
N LYS A 285 -15.81 14.89 1.17
CA LYS A 285 -16.57 16.07 0.80
C LYS A 285 -16.00 17.34 1.44
N GLU A 286 -15.72 17.32 2.74
CA GLU A 286 -15.12 18.45 3.46
C GLU A 286 -13.76 18.85 2.88
N VAL A 287 -12.90 17.86 2.59
CA VAL A 287 -11.59 18.13 1.99
C VAL A 287 -11.71 18.75 0.59
N ARG A 288 -12.72 18.40 -0.19
CA ARG A 288 -12.98 18.99 -1.52
C ARG A 288 -13.43 20.45 -1.48
N GLU A 289 -13.85 20.96 -0.33
CA GLU A 289 -14.16 22.39 -0.14
C GLU A 289 -12.89 23.25 -0.09
N LEU A 290 -11.75 22.64 0.21
CA LEU A 290 -10.46 23.31 0.24
C LEU A 290 -10.00 23.68 -1.17
N LYS A 291 -9.43 24.88 -1.32
CA LYS A 291 -8.88 25.35 -2.60
C LYS A 291 -7.40 25.06 -2.67
N CYS A 292 -6.98 24.30 -3.68
CA CYS A 292 -5.57 24.09 -3.96
C CYS A 292 -4.88 25.43 -4.27
N THR A 293 -3.91 25.82 -3.46
CA THR A 293 -3.21 27.11 -3.57
C THR A 293 -2.37 27.27 -4.85
N ILE A 294 -2.07 26.17 -5.54
CA ILE A 294 -1.24 26.18 -6.76
C ILE A 294 -2.11 26.36 -8.01
N CYS A 295 -3.19 25.59 -8.14
CA CYS A 295 -4.06 25.63 -9.32
C CYS A 295 -5.34 26.45 -9.11
N ASN A 296 -5.60 26.89 -7.87
CA ASN A 296 -6.78 27.66 -7.44
C ASN A 296 -8.13 27.02 -7.86
N SER A 297 -8.15 25.70 -8.05
CA SER A 297 -9.35 24.98 -8.46
C SER A 297 -10.28 24.77 -7.26
N ASN A 298 -11.59 24.87 -7.52
CA ASN A 298 -12.63 24.38 -6.61
C ASN A 298 -12.96 22.95 -7.00
N ASP A 299 -12.94 22.04 -6.02
CA ASP A 299 -13.04 20.61 -6.24
C ASP A 299 -14.36 20.01 -5.76
N SER A 300 -15.34 20.84 -5.37
CA SER A 300 -16.67 20.43 -4.92
C SER A 300 -17.42 19.49 -5.87
N HIS A 301 -17.10 19.52 -7.16
CA HIS A 301 -17.71 18.70 -8.21
C HIS A 301 -16.69 17.87 -8.99
N SER A 302 -15.52 17.60 -8.41
CA SER A 302 -14.47 16.80 -9.04
C SER A 302 -13.97 15.70 -8.12
N LEU A 303 -13.21 14.75 -8.67
CA LEU A 303 -12.54 13.74 -7.86
C LEU A 303 -11.24 14.24 -7.21
N ARG A 304 -10.81 15.47 -7.50
CA ARG A 304 -9.54 16.01 -6.98
C ARG A 304 -9.59 16.12 -5.47
N LEU A 305 -8.51 15.69 -4.83
CA LEU A 305 -8.37 15.72 -3.38
C LEU A 305 -7.17 16.58 -3.02
N PRO A 306 -7.38 17.81 -2.53
CA PRO A 306 -6.30 18.57 -1.93
C PRO A 306 -5.87 17.90 -0.63
N VAL A 307 -4.59 17.96 -0.33
CA VAL A 307 -4.03 17.60 0.97
C VAL A 307 -3.57 18.88 1.65
N GLN A 308 -3.68 18.95 2.97
CA GLN A 308 -3.14 20.07 3.72
C GLN A 308 -1.65 19.86 3.96
N CYS A 309 -0.89 20.95 3.88
CA CYS A 309 0.50 20.93 4.30
C CYS A 309 0.56 20.66 5.82
N MET A 310 1.61 19.97 6.26
CA MET A 310 1.86 19.70 7.68
C MET A 310 3.19 20.33 8.12
N ALA A 311 3.60 21.41 7.46
CA ALA A 311 4.80 22.13 7.87
C ALA A 311 4.63 22.62 9.31
N TYR A 312 5.65 22.36 10.13
CA TYR A 312 5.73 22.63 11.57
C TYR A 312 4.86 21.74 12.46
N ASP A 313 4.22 20.71 11.91
CA ASP A 313 3.58 19.68 12.74
C ASP A 313 4.66 18.97 13.61
N PRO A 314 4.36 18.61 14.86
CA PRO A 314 5.27 17.84 15.70
C PRO A 314 5.78 16.55 15.01
N ASN A 315 4.93 15.90 14.22
CA ASN A 315 5.20 14.70 13.45
C ASN A 315 5.77 14.99 12.06
N GLU A 316 6.05 16.26 11.72
CA GLU A 316 6.75 16.60 10.48
C GLU A 316 8.13 15.93 10.47
N PHE A 317 8.40 15.18 9.40
CA PHE A 317 9.68 14.51 9.18
C PHE A 317 10.86 15.50 9.23
N LYS A 318 11.91 15.17 9.99
CA LYS A 318 12.97 16.10 10.38
C LYS A 318 13.73 16.68 9.18
N GLU A 319 13.82 15.95 8.09
CA GLU A 319 14.51 16.31 6.86
C GLU A 319 13.76 17.43 6.12
N PHE A 320 12.43 17.48 6.21
CA PHE A 320 11.59 18.50 5.56
C PHE A 320 11.51 19.81 6.32
N LYS A 321 11.74 19.79 7.65
CA LYS A 321 11.90 21.01 8.46
C LYS A 321 12.95 21.96 7.88
N LYS A 322 13.97 21.41 7.20
CA LYS A 322 15.04 22.16 6.54
C LYS A 322 14.58 22.90 5.27
N CYS A 323 13.51 22.41 4.63
CA CYS A 323 12.93 22.98 3.41
C CYS A 323 11.91 24.09 3.71
N HIS A 324 11.29 24.07 4.89
CA HIS A 324 10.42 25.14 5.35
C HIS A 324 11.23 26.35 5.82
N ARG A 325 10.93 27.53 5.27
CA ARG A 325 11.55 28.76 5.76
C ARG A 325 11.01 29.05 7.13
N LYS A 326 11.86 29.07 8.16
CA LYS A 326 11.55 29.65 9.47
C LYS A 326 10.76 30.94 9.25
N ILE A 327 9.46 30.90 9.54
CA ILE A 327 8.60 32.08 9.48
C ILE A 327 9.04 32.90 10.68
N LYS A 328 9.94 33.88 10.45
CA LYS A 328 10.55 34.68 11.51
C LYS A 328 9.45 35.31 12.36
N GLY A 329 9.42 34.96 13.64
CA GLY A 329 8.57 35.62 14.64
C GLY A 329 7.21 34.99 14.90
N VAL A 330 6.82 33.91 14.21
CA VAL A 330 5.58 33.20 14.55
C VAL A 330 5.95 31.90 15.25
N THR A 331 5.63 31.82 16.54
CA THR A 331 5.94 30.67 17.40
C THR A 331 5.18 29.41 16.99
N LYS A 332 4.08 29.52 16.23
CA LYS A 332 3.31 28.45 15.60
C LYS A 332 2.40 29.06 14.52
N PRO A 333 2.59 28.71 13.24
CA PRO A 333 1.40 28.28 12.51
C PRO A 333 1.73 27.02 11.74
N GLU A 334 1.04 25.94 12.09
CA GLU A 334 0.91 24.78 11.22
C GLU A 334 0.44 25.29 9.84
N CYS A 335 1.15 24.93 8.78
CA CYS A 335 0.81 25.42 7.45
C CYS A 335 -0.41 24.68 6.92
N THR A 336 -1.63 25.19 7.11
CA THR A 336 -2.86 24.51 6.68
C THR A 336 -3.20 24.71 5.19
N LEU A 337 -2.24 25.16 4.38
CA LEU A 337 -2.46 25.40 2.96
C LEU A 337 -2.80 24.10 2.24
N ALA A 338 -3.93 24.12 1.54
CA ALA A 338 -4.39 23.02 0.73
C ALA A 338 -3.70 23.01 -0.63
N VAL A 339 -3.32 21.83 -1.09
CA VAL A 339 -2.52 21.62 -2.29
C VAL A 339 -2.82 20.24 -2.87
N HIS A 340 -3.00 20.11 -4.18
CA HIS A 340 -2.99 18.79 -4.80
C HIS A 340 -1.56 18.27 -4.87
N VAL A 341 -1.35 17.01 -4.53
CA VAL A 341 -0.04 16.34 -4.55
C VAL A 341 0.66 16.54 -5.90
N GLY A 342 -0.04 16.23 -6.99
CA GLY A 342 0.51 16.41 -8.33
C GLY A 342 0.82 17.87 -8.68
N CYS A 343 -0.04 18.81 -8.29
CA CYS A 343 0.20 20.24 -8.55
C CYS A 343 1.50 20.70 -7.87
N ALA A 344 1.73 20.29 -6.64
CA ALA A 344 2.94 20.69 -5.94
C ALA A 344 4.20 19.96 -6.41
N ARG A 345 4.04 18.75 -6.94
CA ARG A 345 5.14 17.99 -7.53
C ARG A 345 5.55 18.49 -8.92
N TRP A 346 4.58 18.64 -9.83
CA TRP A 346 4.84 18.79 -11.26
C TRP A 346 4.33 20.10 -11.87
N ALA A 347 3.51 20.89 -11.18
CA ALA A 347 3.11 22.18 -11.74
C ALA A 347 4.30 23.14 -11.87
N THR A 348 4.09 24.18 -12.68
CA THR A 348 5.15 25.07 -13.19
C THR A 348 6.06 25.65 -12.11
N LYS A 349 7.29 26.01 -12.51
CA LYS A 349 8.35 26.57 -11.65
C LYS A 349 7.90 27.79 -10.80
N LYS A 350 6.83 28.48 -11.18
CA LYS A 350 6.32 29.68 -10.49
C LYS A 350 5.84 29.37 -9.06
N PHE A 351 5.28 28.18 -8.83
CA PHE A 351 4.78 27.76 -7.52
C PHE A 351 5.70 26.75 -6.84
N ALA A 352 6.37 25.92 -7.64
CA ALA A 352 7.37 25.00 -7.16
C ALA A 352 8.70 25.69 -6.82
N GLY A 353 8.76 27.02 -6.67
CA GLY A 353 10.01 27.79 -6.56
C GLY A 353 9.87 29.05 -5.69
N VAL A 354 10.29 29.01 -4.42
CA VAL A 354 10.34 30.24 -3.58
C VAL A 354 11.78 30.75 -3.53
N LYS A 355 12.05 31.91 -4.17
CA LYS A 355 13.41 32.46 -4.42
C LYS A 355 14.36 31.45 -5.11
N GLY A 356 13.91 30.82 -6.20
CA GLY A 356 14.75 29.93 -7.00
C GLY A 356 15.00 28.53 -6.43
N LYS A 357 14.52 28.20 -5.22
CA LYS A 357 14.61 26.86 -4.63
C LYS A 357 13.33 26.07 -4.84
N SER A 358 13.47 24.83 -5.29
CA SER A 358 12.31 24.04 -5.67
C SER A 358 11.59 23.41 -4.48
N LEU A 359 10.27 23.63 -4.35
CA LEU A 359 9.40 23.02 -3.31
C LEU A 359 8.91 21.61 -3.70
N ARG A 360 9.53 20.97 -4.70
CA ARG A 360 9.15 19.66 -5.27
C ARG A 360 9.12 18.48 -4.28
N MET A 361 9.43 18.70 -3.00
CA MET A 361 9.54 17.66 -1.98
C MET A 361 8.88 18.00 -0.64
N CYS A 362 7.99 19.00 -0.56
CA CYS A 362 7.24 19.24 0.69
C CYS A 362 6.05 18.27 0.84
N TYR A 363 6.33 16.97 0.71
CA TYR A 363 5.43 15.86 1.03
C TYR A 363 6.34 14.67 1.36
N PHE A 364 6.15 14.05 2.53
CA PHE A 364 6.17 12.59 2.72
C PHE A 364 6.44 12.20 4.20
N TYR A 365 5.68 11.23 4.71
CA TYR A 365 6.20 9.95 5.20
C TYR A 365 5.04 8.96 5.45
N PRO A 366 5.18 7.71 5.03
CA PRO A 366 4.83 6.53 5.79
C PRO A 366 6.10 5.72 6.04
N GLY A 367 6.24 5.20 7.26
CA GLY A 367 7.30 4.22 7.54
C GLY A 367 7.77 4.16 8.98
N GLN A 368 6.89 4.05 9.97
CA GLN A 368 7.18 3.14 11.08
C GLN A 368 5.90 2.95 11.88
N LYS A 369 5.39 1.72 11.82
CA LYS A 369 4.33 1.08 12.62
C LYS A 369 3.40 2.05 13.36
N VAL A 370 2.15 2.15 12.91
CA VAL A 370 1.05 2.55 13.79
C VAL A 370 0.84 1.42 14.80
N ARG A 371 1.67 1.41 15.86
CA ARG A 371 1.28 0.90 17.16
C ARG A 371 1.31 2.07 18.12
N ALA A 372 0.19 2.80 18.16
CA ALA A 372 -0.36 3.45 19.36
C ALA A 372 -1.48 4.43 18.97
N TRP A 373 -2.64 3.91 18.56
CA TRP A 373 -3.88 4.52 19.02
C TRP A 373 -4.16 3.95 20.41
N LYS A 374 -3.94 4.76 21.44
CA LYS A 374 -4.48 4.49 22.77
C LYS A 374 -5.98 4.82 22.74
N VAL A 375 -6.81 3.81 22.60
CA VAL A 375 -8.12 3.78 23.26
C VAL A 375 -8.10 2.56 24.19
N PHE A 376 -8.35 2.83 25.46
CA PHE A 376 -8.21 1.95 26.61
C PHE A 376 -9.16 0.75 26.58
N GLY A 377 -8.68 -0.39 27.07
CA GLY A 377 -9.44 -1.22 28.01
C GLY A 377 -9.62 -2.68 27.62
N PHE A 378 -8.67 -3.55 28.00
CA PHE A 378 -9.01 -4.69 28.87
C PHE A 378 -7.81 -5.02 29.77
N LEU A 379 -8.14 -5.06 31.06
CA LEU A 379 -7.30 -5.46 32.20
C LEU A 379 -7.34 -6.99 32.31
N ILE A 380 -6.39 -7.57 33.06
CA ILE A 380 -6.14 -9.00 33.42
C ILE A 380 -4.85 -9.46 32.72
N LEU A 381 -3.70 -9.76 33.36
CA LEU A 381 -3.37 -10.16 34.73
C LEU A 381 -1.92 -9.72 35.04
N TYR A 382 -1.68 -9.18 36.23
CA TYR A 382 -0.34 -8.87 36.77
C TYR A 382 0.17 -10.03 37.63
N THR A 383 1.49 -10.10 37.79
CA THR A 383 2.30 -10.76 38.84
C THR A 383 2.88 -12.15 38.55
N LEU A 384 4.20 -12.21 38.35
CA LEU A 384 5.18 -12.78 39.31
C LEU A 384 6.59 -12.87 38.70
N ASN A 385 7.53 -12.09 39.26
CA ASN A 385 8.97 -12.35 39.47
C ASN A 385 9.87 -11.17 39.15
N ALA A 386 9.96 -10.25 40.12
CA ALA A 386 11.13 -9.40 40.29
C ALA A 386 11.32 -9.12 41.80
N PHE A 387 11.86 -10.13 42.49
CA PHE A 387 12.56 -9.99 43.77
C PHE A 387 13.90 -10.71 43.62
N TYR A 388 14.94 -10.17 44.27
CA TYR A 388 16.40 -10.47 44.14
C TYR A 388 17.08 -9.68 43.02
N SER A 389 18.05 -8.78 43.24
CA SER A 389 18.89 -8.45 44.40
C SER A 389 19.51 -7.07 44.18
N PHE A 390 19.47 -6.15 45.16
CA PHE A 390 20.48 -5.08 45.28
C PHE A 390 20.38 -4.36 46.64
N ILE A 391 21.07 -4.88 47.66
CA ILE A 391 21.72 -4.15 48.78
C ILE A 391 22.90 -5.07 49.19
N ILE A 392 24.17 -4.67 49.19
CA ILE A 392 24.98 -3.99 50.24
C ILE A 392 26.37 -3.83 49.55
N ALA A 393 27.07 -2.69 49.53
CA ALA A 393 27.88 -2.23 50.65
C ALA A 393 28.37 -0.78 50.48
N TRP A 394 28.24 -0.05 51.58
CA TRP A 394 28.97 1.16 51.93
C TRP A 394 30.41 0.82 52.34
N SER A 395 31.36 1.70 52.03
CA SER A 395 32.41 2.09 52.99
C SER A 395 33.02 3.46 52.63
N PRO A 396 33.23 4.35 53.63
CA PRO A 396 33.77 5.69 53.44
C PRO A 396 35.27 5.78 53.78
N GLY A 397 35.92 6.78 53.16
CA GLY A 397 37.11 7.43 53.70
C GLY A 397 38.41 7.11 52.95
N TRP A 398 39.07 8.16 52.46
CA TRP A 398 40.37 8.61 52.99
C TRP A 398 40.76 9.98 52.40
N ILE A 399 41.32 10.81 53.28
CA ILE A 399 41.85 12.16 53.04
C ILE A 399 43.31 12.03 52.55
N ARG A 400 43.75 12.85 51.59
CA ARG A 400 44.89 13.81 51.74
C ARG A 400 45.37 14.41 50.42
N ARG A 401 45.48 15.75 50.50
CA ARG A 401 46.39 16.71 49.84
C ARG A 401 46.22 17.01 48.37
#